data_AF-A0A959BJY3-F1
#
_entry.id   AF-A0A959BJY3-F1
#
_cell.length_a   1.000
_cell.length_b   1.000
_cell.length_c   1.000
_cell.angle_alpha   90.00
_cell.angle_beta   90.00
_cell.angle_gamma   90.00
#
_symmetry.space_group_name_H-M   'P 1'
#
loop_
_entity.id
_entity.type
_entity.pdbx_description
1 polymer ?
#
loop_
_entity_poly.entity_id
_entity_poly.type
_entity_poly.pdbx_seq_one_letter_code
_entity_poly.pdbx_strand_id
1 'polypeptide(L)'
;DAPWLGFGFLSLHNGAFYYDDVRLSVEAEPGFWTPLPVPNGDFEADTLGPWQQTSMGIPARTAGANATIDTANPFEGKHCLRKTDFQEWVQTIVVYWS
;
A
#
# COMPACT_ATOMS: atom_id res chain seq x y z
N ASP A 1 0.20 4.09 23.98
CA ASP A 1 0.99 3.59 22.83
C ASP A 1 0.12 2.70 21.97
N ALA A 2 0.03 3.02 20.67
CA ALA A 2 -0.63 2.14 19.72
C ALA A 2 0.38 1.05 19.30
N PRO A 3 0.05 -0.24 19.26
CA PRO A 3 0.99 -1.29 18.86
C PRO A 3 1.18 -1.43 17.34
N TRP A 4 0.49 -0.59 16.55
CA TRP A 4 0.50 -0.63 15.09
C TRP A 4 -0.01 0.68 14.48
N LEU A 5 0.37 0.94 13.22
CA LEU A 5 -0.15 2.01 12.37
C LEU A 5 -0.76 1.40 11.12
N GLY A 6 -2.00 1.76 10.83
CA GLY A 6 -2.62 1.54 9.53
C GLY A 6 -2.29 2.70 8.58
N PHE A 7 -1.68 2.45 7.42
CA PHE A 7 -1.52 3.46 6.35
C PHE A 7 -1.71 2.83 4.98
N GLY A 8 -1.99 3.62 3.96
CA GLY A 8 -2.04 3.11 2.59
C GLY A 8 -2.63 4.14 1.63
N PHE A 9 -3.20 3.67 0.53
CA PHE A 9 -3.63 4.52 -0.57
C PHE A 9 -5.14 4.71 -0.59
N LEU A 10 -5.57 5.97 -0.54
CA LEU A 10 -6.92 6.34 -0.92
C LEU A 10 -6.90 6.77 -2.38
N SER A 11 -7.64 6.05 -3.21
CA SER A 11 -7.87 6.43 -4.60
C SER A 11 -9.36 6.68 -4.75
N LEU A 12 -9.68 7.92 -5.08
CA LEU A 12 -11.00 8.35 -5.52
C LEU A 12 -10.92 8.36 -7.05
N HIS A 13 -12.01 8.11 -7.76
CA HIS A 13 -12.13 8.02 -9.24
C HIS A 13 -11.89 6.64 -9.85
N ASN A 14 -12.57 6.41 -10.98
CA ASN A 14 -12.46 5.18 -11.75
C ASN A 14 -11.20 5.20 -12.59
N GLY A 15 -10.46 4.09 -12.61
CA GLY A 15 -9.24 3.98 -13.41
C GLY A 15 -8.29 2.92 -12.88
N ALA A 16 -7.09 2.90 -13.48
CA ALA A 16 -5.97 2.12 -13.02
C ALA A 16 -4.93 3.06 -12.38
N PHE A 17 -4.58 2.78 -11.14
CA PHE A 17 -3.54 3.47 -10.39
C PHE A 17 -2.37 2.52 -10.16
N TYR A 18 -1.16 3.06 -10.25
CA TYR A 18 0.08 2.30 -10.10
C TYR A 18 0.89 2.95 -8.98
N TYR A 19 1.35 2.15 -8.03
CA TYR A 19 2.12 2.58 -6.87
C TYR A 19 3.41 1.78 -6.80
N ASP A 20 4.51 2.44 -6.49
CA ASP A 20 5.84 1.84 -6.37
C ASP A 20 6.70 2.57 -5.32
N ASP A 21 7.75 1.90 -4.83
CA ASP A 21 8.78 2.44 -3.95
C ASP A 21 8.23 3.16 -2.68
N VAL A 22 7.27 2.53 -2.00
CA VAL A 22 6.58 3.13 -0.83
C VAL A 22 7.47 3.19 0.39
N ARG A 23 7.54 4.37 1.01
CA ARG A 23 8.33 4.63 2.22
C ARG A 23 7.48 5.33 3.28
N LEU A 24 7.72 4.96 4.53
CA LEU A 24 7.10 5.59 5.69
C LEU A 24 8.21 6.05 6.64
N SER A 25 8.07 7.24 7.20
CA SER A 25 8.99 7.77 8.21
C SER A 25 8.21 8.48 9.32
N VAL A 26 8.75 8.49 10.53
CA VAL A 26 8.20 9.22 11.68
C VAL A 26 9.19 10.27 12.15
N GLU A 27 8.68 11.44 12.48
CA GLU A 27 9.46 12.50 13.13
C GLU A 27 9.36 12.32 14.65
N ALA A 28 10.37 11.69 15.24
CA ALA A 28 10.43 11.48 16.69
C ALA A 28 10.98 12.74 17.41
N GLU A 29 11.82 13.50 16.72
CA GLU A 29 12.40 14.76 17.18
C GLU A 29 12.30 15.78 16.04
N PRO A 30 12.06 17.08 16.33
CA PRO A 30 11.92 18.10 15.29
C PRO A 30 13.12 18.13 14.33
N GLY A 31 12.87 17.92 13.05
CA GLY A 31 13.87 17.87 11.99
C GLY A 31 14.51 16.50 11.75
N PHE A 32 14.20 15.48 12.55
CA PHE A 32 14.78 14.14 12.45
C PHE A 32 13.73 13.08 12.10
N TRP A 33 13.76 12.63 10.86
CA TRP A 33 12.86 11.62 10.33
C TRP A 33 13.50 10.24 10.37
N THR A 34 12.89 9.31 11.10
CA THR A 34 13.31 7.92 11.18
C THR A 34 12.46 7.07 10.23
N PRO A 35 13.07 6.38 9.25
CA PRO A 35 12.34 5.46 8.38
C PRO A 35 11.76 4.29 9.19
N LEU A 36 10.52 3.95 8.88
CA LEU A 36 9.88 2.73 9.37
C LEU A 36 9.95 1.63 8.30
N PRO A 37 10.11 0.36 8.71
CA PRO A 37 10.08 -0.75 7.77
C PRO A 37 8.69 -0.85 7.13
N VAL A 38 8.66 -0.87 5.80
CA VAL A 38 7.46 -1.10 5.02
C VAL A 38 7.63 -2.45 4.31
N PRO A 39 6.92 -3.51 4.74
CA PRO A 39 7.09 -4.81 4.11
C PRO A 39 6.58 -4.78 2.66
N ASN A 40 7.41 -5.25 1.72
CA ASN A 40 7.11 -5.27 0.27
C ASN A 40 6.68 -3.91 -0.29
N GLY A 41 7.30 -2.80 0.16
CA GLY A 41 6.97 -1.45 -0.32
C GLY A 41 7.47 -1.16 -1.74
N ASP A 42 8.41 -1.94 -2.25
CA ASP A 42 8.93 -1.94 -3.62
C ASP A 42 8.16 -2.88 -4.55
N PHE A 43 7.25 -3.70 -4.02
CA PHE A 43 6.39 -4.62 -4.77
C PHE A 43 7.12 -5.67 -5.63
N GLU A 44 8.39 -5.93 -5.36
CA GLU A 44 9.19 -6.90 -6.11
C GLU A 44 8.91 -8.36 -5.69
N ALA A 45 8.14 -8.57 -4.62
CA ALA A 45 7.70 -9.91 -4.25
C ALA A 45 6.56 -10.42 -5.14
N ASP A 46 6.53 -11.72 -5.41
CA ASP A 46 5.49 -12.40 -6.20
C ASP A 46 4.08 -12.33 -5.58
N THR A 47 3.97 -11.90 -4.32
CA THR A 47 2.70 -11.80 -3.59
C THR A 47 2.53 -10.43 -2.98
N LEU A 48 1.28 -9.95 -2.89
CA LEU A 48 0.96 -8.66 -2.27
C LEU A 48 1.34 -8.57 -0.79
N GLY A 49 1.48 -9.71 -0.09
CA GLY A 49 1.75 -9.72 1.34
C GLY A 49 0.75 -8.86 2.13
N PRO A 50 1.19 -7.86 2.90
CA PRO A 50 0.30 -7.02 3.71
C PRO A 50 -0.44 -5.92 2.91
N TRP A 51 -0.18 -5.78 1.61
CA TRP A 51 -0.86 -4.84 0.69
C TRP A 51 -2.21 -5.36 0.18
N GLN A 52 -2.73 -6.44 0.76
CA GLN A 52 -4.04 -6.97 0.42
C GLN A 52 -5.16 -5.99 0.76
N GLN A 53 -6.20 -5.98 -0.05
CA GLN A 53 -7.38 -5.13 0.12
C GLN A 53 -8.01 -5.26 1.51
N THR A 54 -7.89 -4.20 2.33
CA THR A 54 -8.56 -4.11 3.63
C THR A 54 -9.40 -2.83 3.74
N SER A 55 -10.50 -2.91 4.49
CA SER A 55 -11.21 -1.75 5.04
C SER A 55 -10.92 -1.75 6.53
N MET A 56 -10.24 -0.71 7.02
CA MET A 56 -9.87 -0.58 8.45
C MET A 56 -9.07 -1.78 9.00
N GLY A 57 -8.18 -2.37 8.19
CA GLY A 57 -7.37 -3.53 8.60
C GLY A 57 -8.12 -4.87 8.56
N ILE A 58 -9.39 -4.89 8.17
CA ILE A 58 -10.16 -6.12 7.90
C ILE A 58 -10.15 -6.38 6.40
N PRO A 59 -9.73 -7.57 5.91
CA PRO A 59 -9.84 -7.91 4.51
C PRO A 59 -11.26 -7.68 4.01
N ALA A 60 -11.43 -6.71 3.12
CA ALA A 60 -12.75 -6.30 2.65
C ALA A 60 -12.72 -6.33 1.13
N ARG A 61 -13.43 -7.29 0.55
CA ARG A 61 -13.69 -7.29 -0.88
C ARG A 61 -14.81 -6.29 -1.15
N THR A 62 -14.49 -5.11 -1.67
CA THR A 62 -15.56 -4.32 -2.31
C THR A 62 -15.68 -4.71 -3.75
N ALA A 63 -16.93 -4.87 -4.16
CA ALA A 63 -17.31 -5.10 -5.54
C ALA A 63 -16.65 -4.06 -6.45
N GLY A 64 -15.75 -4.53 -7.32
CA GLY A 64 -15.11 -3.74 -8.36
C GLY A 64 -13.68 -3.27 -8.06
N ALA A 65 -13.26 -3.16 -6.80
CA ALA A 65 -11.88 -2.80 -6.49
C ALA A 65 -10.98 -4.04 -6.50
N ASN A 66 -9.83 -3.98 -7.18
CA ASN A 66 -8.85 -5.05 -7.23
C ASN A 66 -7.43 -4.49 -7.07
N ALA A 67 -6.63 -5.15 -6.23
CA ALA A 67 -5.21 -4.88 -6.04
C ALA A 67 -4.42 -6.08 -6.53
N THR A 68 -3.41 -5.86 -7.38
CA THR A 68 -2.57 -6.91 -7.97
C THR A 68 -1.14 -6.43 -8.11
N ILE A 69 -0.18 -7.34 -8.04
CA ILE A 69 1.18 -7.06 -8.54
C ILE A 69 1.10 -7.04 -10.07
N ASP A 70 1.42 -5.91 -10.67
CA ASP A 70 1.52 -5.76 -12.13
C ASP A 70 2.98 -5.93 -12.54
N THR A 71 3.20 -6.90 -13.43
CA THR A 71 4.51 -7.28 -13.96
C THR A 71 4.74 -6.79 -15.38
N ALA A 72 3.80 -6.01 -15.95
CA ALA A 72 3.82 -5.56 -17.34
C ALA A 72 4.77 -4.40 -17.63
N ASN A 73 5.85 -4.25 -16.84
CA ASN A 73 6.87 -3.20 -16.98
C ASN A 73 6.32 -1.75 -17.01
N PRO A 74 5.51 -1.30 -16.02
CA PRO A 74 4.97 0.06 -16.03
C PRO A 74 6.06 1.15 -15.84
N PHE A 75 7.21 0.81 -15.26
CA PHE A 75 8.40 1.65 -15.22
C PHE A 75 9.68 0.80 -15.18
N GLU A 76 10.55 0.92 -16.19
CA GLU A 76 11.92 0.37 -16.22
C GLU A 76 12.12 -1.12 -15.91
N GLY A 77 11.08 -1.96 -16.05
CA GLY A 77 11.18 -3.40 -15.82
C GLY A 77 10.90 -3.87 -14.39
N LYS A 78 10.45 -2.96 -13.53
CA LYS A 78 10.07 -3.25 -12.14
C LYS A 78 8.63 -3.73 -12.02
N HIS A 79 8.36 -4.49 -10.97
CA HIS A 79 7.01 -4.79 -10.53
C HIS A 79 6.39 -3.55 -9.85
N CYS A 80 5.06 -3.47 -9.81
CA CYS A 80 4.41 -2.45 -9.00
C CYS A 80 3.04 -2.90 -8.50
N LEU A 81 2.48 -2.17 -7.53
CA LEU A 81 1.10 -2.36 -7.14
C LEU A 81 0.19 -1.67 -8.14
N ARG A 82 -0.64 -2.44 -8.83
CA ARG A 82 -1.76 -1.92 -9.61
C ARG A 82 -3.06 -2.05 -8.84
N LYS A 83 -3.81 -0.95 -8.81
CA LYS A 83 -5.17 -0.88 -8.29
C LYS A 83 -6.12 -0.49 -9.41
N THR A 84 -7.18 -1.26 -9.61
CA THR A 84 -8.30 -0.88 -10.48
C THR A 84 -9.53 -0.62 -9.64
N ASP A 85 -10.07 0.59 -9.72
CA ASP A 85 -11.21 1.02 -8.93
C ASP A 85 -12.45 1.28 -9.79
N PHE A 86 -13.61 0.89 -9.26
CA PHE A 86 -14.93 1.20 -9.82
C PHE A 86 -15.78 2.07 -8.87
N GLN A 87 -15.25 2.48 -7.71
CA GLN A 87 -15.82 3.44 -6.74
C GLN A 87 -14.78 3.77 -5.63
N GLU A 88 -15.05 4.80 -4.81
CA GLU A 88 -14.15 5.33 -3.76
C GLU A 88 -13.59 4.26 -2.81
N TRP A 89 -12.26 4.10 -2.72
CA TRP A 89 -11.65 3.03 -1.94
C TRP A 89 -10.37 3.40 -1.18
N VAL A 90 -10.31 3.05 0.11
CA VAL A 90 -9.11 3.14 0.97
C VAL A 90 -8.44 1.77 1.05
N GLN A 91 -7.20 1.67 0.61
CA GLN A 91 -6.30 0.57 0.93
C GLN A 91 -5.60 0.91 2.26
N THR A 92 -5.71 0.06 3.27
CA THR A 92 -4.96 0.19 4.52
C THR A 92 -4.05 -1.01 4.73
N ILE A 93 -2.78 -0.77 5.02
CA ILE A 93 -1.77 -1.71 5.46
C ILE A 93 -1.54 -1.46 6.94
N VAL A 94 -1.63 -2.51 7.74
CA VAL A 94 -1.28 -2.43 9.16
C VAL A 94 0.19 -2.80 9.30
N VAL A 95 1.00 -1.82 9.69
CA VAL A 95 2.39 -2.05 10.09
C VAL A 95 2.47 -2.11 11.61
N TYR A 96 2.93 -3.24 12.11
CA TYR A 96 3.21 -3.46 13.53
C TYR A 96 4.64 -3.02 13.84
N TRP A 97 4.85 -2.40 15.00
CA TRP A 97 6.19 -2.19 15.54
C TRP A 97 6.27 -2.81 16.95
N SER A 98 7.36 -3.52 17.21
CA SER A 98 7.70 -4.11 18.53
C SER A 98 8.89 -3.40 19.12
#